data_AF-A0A9E2B2S9-F1
#
_entry.id   AF-A0A9E2B2S9-F1
#
_cell.length_a   1.000
_cell.length_b   1.000
_cell.length_c   1.000
_cell.angle_alpha   90.00
_cell.angle_beta   90.00
_cell.angle_gamma   90.00
#
_symmetry.space_group_name_H-M   'P 1'
#
loop_
_entity.id
_entity.type
_entity.pdbx_description
1 polymer ?
#
loop_
_entity_poly.entity_id
_entity_poly.type
_entity_poly.pdbx_seq_one_letter_code
_entity_poly.pdbx_strand_id
1 'polypeptide(L)'
;MENQIPFNEAMFMLANGWMTAWLYWMSFAITITPLVLIFSKKTRLDAVIVFVANMAMLWGMSWLYDQVGYVRLMGIVHVILWTPLFIYLVHRARTGEMPLACRAVMWMFAATLAVSLVFDYTDTARWLLGERDSML
;
A
#
# COMPACT_ATOMS: atom_id res chain seq x y z
N MET A 1 8.20 -0.75 28.99
CA MET A 1 7.61 -0.66 27.64
C MET A 1 7.35 0.81 27.41
N GLU A 2 8.37 1.48 26.87
CA GLU A 2 8.38 2.91 26.64
C GLU A 2 7.30 3.26 25.61
N ASN A 3 6.60 4.39 25.78
CA ASN A 3 5.51 4.86 24.94
C ASN A 3 6.00 5.06 23.48
N GLN A 4 6.02 3.99 22.70
CA GLN A 4 6.20 4.09 21.27
C GLN A 4 4.94 4.74 20.69
N ILE A 5 5.16 5.84 19.98
CA ILE A 5 4.12 6.53 19.22
C ILE A 5 3.55 5.52 18.21
N PRO A 6 2.22 5.40 18.07
CA PRO A 6 1.63 4.44 17.15
C PRO A 6 2.04 4.76 15.71
N PHE A 7 2.16 3.73 14.87
CA PHE A 7 2.72 3.82 13.51
C PHE A 7 2.11 4.95 12.67
N ASN A 8 0.78 5.14 12.76
CA ASN A 8 0.08 6.20 12.05
C ASN A 8 0.56 7.59 12.48
N GLU A 9 0.73 7.83 13.78
CA GLU A 9 1.21 9.11 14.31
C GLU A 9 2.67 9.35 13.94
N ALA A 10 3.54 8.33 14.05
CA ALA A 10 4.94 8.41 13.62
C ALA A 10 5.05 8.78 12.12
N MET A 11 4.23 8.16 11.28
CA MET A 11 4.18 8.44 9.83
C MET A 11 3.78 9.89 9.54
N PHE A 12 2.76 10.43 10.22
CA PHE A 12 2.33 11.83 9.98
C PHE A 12 3.27 12.87 10.58
N MET A 13 3.99 12.55 11.66
CA MET A 13 4.98 13.47 12.26
C MET A 13 6.22 13.64 11.37
N LEU A 14 6.61 12.60 10.63
CA LEU A 14 7.77 12.63 9.72
C LEU A 14 7.41 13.09 8.30
N ALA A 15 6.12 13.10 7.94
CA ALA A 15 5.66 13.49 6.63
C ALA A 15 5.70 15.02 6.44
N ASN A 16 6.45 15.47 5.44
CA ASN A 16 6.36 16.85 4.95
C ASN A 16 5.04 17.08 4.19
N GLY A 17 4.72 18.33 3.86
CA GLY A 17 3.42 18.70 3.29
C GLY A 17 3.01 17.93 2.02
N TRP A 18 3.95 17.61 1.13
CA TRP A 18 3.65 16.83 -0.08
C TRP A 18 3.46 15.34 0.22
N MET A 19 4.26 14.78 1.15
CA MET A 19 4.12 13.39 1.59
C MET A 19 2.77 13.19 2.28
N THR A 20 2.34 14.13 3.12
CA THR A 20 1.02 14.10 3.75
C THR A 20 -0.11 14.11 2.72
N ALA A 21 -0.02 14.94 1.69
CA ALA A 21 -0.98 14.94 0.58
C ALA A 21 -0.99 13.59 -0.17
N TRP A 22 0.19 13.00 -0.39
CA TRP A 22 0.33 11.68 -0.99
C TRP A 22 -0.29 10.56 -0.13
N LEU A 23 -0.10 10.59 1.19
CA LEU A 23 -0.69 9.63 2.12
C LEU A 23 -2.23 9.71 2.12
N TYR A 24 -2.80 10.92 2.04
CA TYR A 24 -4.24 11.09 1.88
C TYR A 24 -4.73 10.56 0.53
N TRP A 25 -4.00 10.82 -0.55
CA TRP A 25 -4.30 10.27 -1.87
C TRP A 25 -4.30 8.74 -1.85
N MET A 26 -3.27 8.12 -1.27
CA MET A 26 -3.20 6.66 -1.13
C MET A 26 -4.36 6.12 -0.30
N SER A 27 -4.67 6.74 0.84
CA SER A 27 -5.79 6.33 1.69
C SER A 27 -7.12 6.40 0.93
N PHE A 28 -7.30 7.43 0.11
CA PHE A 28 -8.44 7.54 -0.79
C PHE A 28 -8.44 6.42 -1.84
N ALA A 29 -7.35 6.19 -2.55
CA ALA A 29 -7.22 5.16 -3.58
C ALA A 29 -7.48 3.75 -3.04
N ILE A 30 -6.90 3.42 -1.88
CA ILE A 30 -7.07 2.15 -1.17
C ILE A 30 -8.53 1.94 -0.76
N THR A 31 -9.22 2.99 -0.31
CA THR A 31 -10.62 2.89 0.16
C THR A 31 -11.62 2.87 -0.98
N ILE A 32 -11.45 3.73 -1.98
CA ILE A 32 -12.41 3.87 -3.08
C ILE A 32 -12.40 2.65 -4.01
N THR A 33 -11.26 1.96 -4.15
CA THR A 33 -11.13 0.81 -5.04
C THR A 33 -12.06 -0.35 -4.68
N PRO A 34 -12.01 -0.96 -3.49
CA PRO A 34 -12.93 -2.03 -3.13
C PRO A 34 -14.39 -1.55 -3.11
N LEU A 35 -14.65 -0.28 -2.72
CA LEU A 35 -15.99 0.30 -2.74
C LEU A 35 -16.58 0.37 -4.14
N VAL A 36 -15.81 0.76 -5.16
CA VAL A 36 -16.32 0.80 -6.54
C VAL A 36 -16.43 -0.61 -7.13
N LEU A 37 -15.50 -1.51 -6.79
CA LEU A 37 -15.48 -2.87 -7.32
C LEU A 37 -16.62 -3.75 -6.77
N ILE A 38 -17.13 -3.50 -5.56
CA ILE A 38 -18.19 -4.33 -4.95
C ILE A 38 -19.55 -4.19 -5.65
N PHE A 39 -19.81 -3.04 -6.29
CA PHE A 39 -21.09 -2.76 -6.96
C PHE A 39 -21.31 -3.59 -8.23
N SER A 40 -20.24 -4.01 -8.90
CA SER A 40 -20.34 -4.85 -10.10
C SER A 40 -20.18 -6.32 -9.76
N LYS A 41 -21.15 -7.16 -10.14
CA LYS A 41 -21.11 -8.62 -9.90
C LYS A 41 -19.85 -9.28 -10.44
N LYS A 42 -19.32 -8.78 -11.58
CA LYS A 42 -18.10 -9.31 -12.23
C LYS A 42 -16.81 -9.01 -11.45
N THR A 43 -16.83 -8.02 -10.55
CA THR A 43 -15.64 -7.52 -9.83
C THR A 43 -15.76 -7.66 -8.31
N ARG A 44 -16.81 -8.30 -7.79
CA ARG A 44 -16.97 -8.52 -6.34
C ARG A 44 -15.83 -9.32 -5.72
N LEU A 45 -15.36 -10.35 -6.41
CA LEU A 45 -14.20 -11.12 -5.95
C LEU A 45 -12.94 -10.23 -5.91
N ASP A 46 -12.77 -9.39 -6.93
CA ASP A 46 -11.66 -8.42 -6.99
C ASP A 46 -11.72 -7.43 -5.80
N ALA A 47 -12.92 -6.96 -5.44
CA ALA A 47 -13.13 -6.11 -4.28
C ALA A 47 -12.69 -6.79 -2.98
N VAL A 48 -13.06 -8.06 -2.80
CA VAL A 48 -12.67 -8.86 -1.63
C VAL A 48 -11.16 -9.07 -1.59
N ILE A 49 -10.53 -9.41 -2.72
CA ILE A 49 -9.07 -9.59 -2.81
C ILE A 49 -8.34 -8.30 -2.43
N VAL A 50 -8.75 -7.16 -3.01
CA VAL A 50 -8.17 -5.85 -2.68
C VAL A 50 -8.38 -5.53 -1.20
N PHE A 51 -9.57 -5.76 -0.66
CA PHE A 51 -9.85 -5.49 0.75
C PHE A 51 -8.98 -6.35 1.68
N VAL A 52 -8.91 -7.66 1.45
CA VAL A 52 -8.11 -8.59 2.25
C VAL A 52 -6.61 -8.26 2.15
N ALA A 53 -6.12 -7.91 0.96
CA ALA A 53 -4.72 -7.51 0.78
C ALA A 53 -4.38 -6.24 1.57
N ASN A 54 -5.28 -5.26 1.60
CA ASN A 54 -5.09 -4.05 2.40
C ASN A 54 -5.16 -4.31 3.91
N MET A 55 -6.04 -5.21 4.37
CA MET A 55 -6.07 -5.63 5.78
C MET A 55 -4.79 -6.37 6.18
N ALA A 56 -4.30 -7.28 5.33
CA ALA A 56 -3.04 -7.96 5.54
C ALA A 56 -1.86 -6.97 5.59
N MET A 57 -1.90 -5.91 4.76
CA MET A 57 -0.89 -4.85 4.77
C MET A 57 -0.88 -4.09 6.09
N LEU A 58 -2.04 -3.59 6.53
CA LEU A 58 -2.18 -2.86 7.79
C LEU A 58 -1.67 -3.68 8.97
N TRP A 59 -2.07 -4.95 9.02
CA TRP A 59 -1.62 -5.86 10.07
C TRP A 59 -0.12 -6.16 9.98
N GLY A 60 0.40 -6.44 8.78
CA GLY A 60 1.83 -6.73 8.57
C GLY A 60 2.73 -5.54 8.91
N MET A 61 2.30 -4.32 8.59
CA MET A 61 2.99 -3.08 8.97
C MET A 61 2.99 -2.90 10.48
N SER A 62 1.84 -2.99 11.15
CA SER A 62 1.78 -2.86 12.61
C SER A 62 2.65 -3.91 13.30
N TRP A 63 2.57 -5.17 12.84
CA TRP A 63 3.33 -6.27 13.42
C TRP A 63 4.83 -6.07 13.24
N LEU A 64 5.29 -5.70 12.03
CA LEU A 64 6.73 -5.49 11.79
C LEU A 64 7.25 -4.27 12.55
N TYR A 65 6.46 -3.20 12.65
CA TYR A 65 6.80 -2.01 13.44
C TYR A 65 7.08 -2.36 14.90
N ASP A 66 6.23 -3.21 15.51
CA ASP A 66 6.42 -3.65 16.89
C ASP A 66 7.70 -4.48 17.09
N GLN A 67 8.24 -5.10 16.03
CA GLN A 67 9.47 -5.92 16.09
C GLN A 67 10.74 -5.11 15.86
N VAL A 68 10.75 -4.21 14.86
CA VAL A 68 11.98 -3.55 14.39
C VAL A 68 11.95 -2.02 14.48
N GLY A 69 10.83 -1.41 14.88
CA GLY A 69 10.64 0.04 14.95
C GLY A 69 10.49 0.72 13.58
N TYR A 70 10.57 2.06 13.56
CA TYR A 70 10.45 2.86 12.33
C TYR A 70 11.76 2.87 11.52
N VAL A 71 12.05 1.74 10.87
CA VAL A 71 13.23 1.55 10.01
C VAL A 71 12.85 1.44 8.54
N ARG A 72 13.82 1.70 7.65
CA ARG A 72 13.63 1.60 6.20
C ARG A 72 13.18 0.21 5.71
N LEU A 73 13.44 -0.84 6.51
CA LEU A 73 13.00 -2.20 6.22
C LEU A 73 11.48 -2.35 6.14
N MET A 74 10.70 -1.42 6.71
CA MET A 74 9.24 -1.45 6.67
C MET A 74 8.67 -1.52 5.24
N GLY A 75 9.39 -0.98 4.25
CA GLY A 75 9.04 -1.09 2.84
C GLY A 75 8.96 -2.54 2.32
N ILE A 76 9.58 -3.51 3.01
CA ILE A 76 9.54 -4.92 2.60
C ILE A 76 8.12 -5.50 2.67
N VAL A 77 7.31 -5.05 3.62
CA VAL A 77 5.91 -5.48 3.76
C VAL A 77 5.12 -5.04 2.52
N HIS A 78 5.34 -3.79 2.09
CA HIS A 78 4.77 -3.27 0.84
C HIS A 78 5.25 -4.07 -0.36
N VAL A 79 6.54 -4.33 -0.48
CA VAL A 79 7.09 -5.12 -1.59
C VAL A 79 6.45 -6.51 -1.67
N ILE A 80 6.36 -7.23 -0.55
CA ILE A 80 5.85 -8.61 -0.51
C ILE A 80 4.34 -8.66 -0.81
N LEU A 81 3.54 -7.74 -0.27
CA LEU A 81 2.07 -7.79 -0.38
C LEU A 81 1.53 -6.97 -1.57
N TRP A 82 2.09 -5.81 -1.88
CA TRP A 82 1.63 -4.97 -3.01
C TRP A 82 2.17 -5.41 -4.36
N THR A 83 3.34 -6.04 -4.47
CA THR A 83 3.81 -6.56 -5.78
C THR A 83 2.85 -7.59 -6.40
N PRO A 84 2.42 -8.66 -5.69
CA PRO A 84 1.46 -9.60 -6.26
C PRO A 84 0.09 -8.95 -6.50
N LEU A 85 -0.34 -8.04 -5.62
CA LEU A 85 -1.59 -7.28 -5.80
C LEU A 85 -1.55 -6.40 -7.06
N PHE A 86 -0.43 -5.71 -7.30
CA PHE A 86 -0.21 -4.89 -8.48
C PHE A 86 -0.28 -5.74 -9.76
N ILE A 87 0.43 -6.87 -9.80
CA ILE A 87 0.41 -7.79 -10.94
C ILE A 87 -1.02 -8.30 -11.18
N TYR A 88 -1.74 -8.68 -10.11
CA TYR A 88 -3.13 -9.11 -10.19
C TYR A 88 -4.03 -8.01 -10.78
N LEU A 89 -3.96 -6.79 -10.27
CA LEU A 89 -4.79 -5.67 -10.72
C LEU A 89 -4.50 -5.29 -12.17
N VAL A 90 -3.23 -5.24 -12.58
CA VAL A 90 -2.84 -4.96 -13.96
C VAL A 90 -3.34 -6.05 -14.90
N HIS A 91 -3.18 -7.32 -14.52
CA HIS A 91 -3.69 -8.43 -15.32
C HIS A 91 -5.21 -8.33 -15.46
N ARG A 92 -5.92 -8.16 -14.34
CA ARG A 92 -7.38 -8.07 -14.29
C ARG A 92 -7.92 -6.88 -15.06
N ALA A 93 -7.29 -5.72 -14.96
CA ALA A 93 -7.70 -4.51 -15.69
C ALA A 93 -7.50 -4.62 -17.21
N ARG A 94 -6.52 -5.43 -17.66
CA ARG A 94 -6.24 -5.66 -19.09
C ARG A 94 -7.16 -6.71 -19.71
N THR A 95 -7.39 -7.83 -19.02
CA THR A 95 -8.08 -9.00 -19.59
C THR A 95 -9.53 -9.14 -19.13
N GLY A 96 -9.88 -8.54 -17.99
CA GLY A 96 -11.18 -8.72 -17.35
C GLY A 96 -12.30 -7.94 -18.03
N GLU A 97 -13.41 -8.61 -18.29
CA GLU A 97 -14.67 -7.96 -18.63
C GLU A 97 -15.25 -7.25 -17.40
N MET A 98 -15.26 -5.93 -17.43
CA MET A 98 -15.78 -5.13 -16.32
C MET A 98 -16.29 -3.77 -16.83
N PRO A 99 -17.15 -3.09 -16.06
CA PRO A 99 -17.56 -1.72 -16.38
C PRO A 99 -16.36 -0.77 -16.45
N LEU A 100 -16.47 0.27 -17.27
CA LEU A 100 -15.41 1.27 -17.46
C LEU A 100 -14.98 1.91 -16.13
N ALA A 101 -15.92 2.22 -15.24
CA ALA A 101 -15.64 2.79 -13.93
C ALA A 101 -14.77 1.87 -13.06
N CYS A 102 -15.09 0.57 -12.99
CA CYS A 102 -14.29 -0.42 -12.28
C CYS A 102 -12.87 -0.52 -12.86
N ARG A 103 -12.76 -0.52 -14.19
CA ARG A 103 -11.46 -0.57 -14.88
C ARG A 103 -10.63 0.68 -14.62
N ALA A 104 -11.24 1.87 -14.65
CA ALA A 104 -10.57 3.13 -14.38
C ALA A 104 -10.01 3.18 -12.96
N VAL A 105 -10.79 2.73 -11.97
CA VAL A 105 -10.35 2.70 -10.57
C VAL A 105 -9.26 1.65 -10.34
N MET A 106 -9.34 0.47 -10.99
CA MET A 106 -8.24 -0.51 -10.94
C MET A 106 -6.94 0.07 -11.52
N TRP A 107 -6.99 0.77 -12.64
CA TRP A 107 -5.80 1.41 -13.23
C TRP A 107 -5.26 2.54 -12.36
N MET A 108 -6.13 3.37 -11.79
CA MET A 108 -5.73 4.42 -10.86
C MET A 108 -5.04 3.84 -9.62
N PHE A 109 -5.58 2.75 -9.06
CA PHE A 109 -4.96 2.09 -7.92
C PHE A 109 -3.65 1.39 -8.30
N ALA A 110 -3.60 0.69 -9.45
CA ALA A 110 -2.37 0.09 -9.94
C ALA A 110 -1.27 1.13 -10.19
N ALA A 111 -1.60 2.30 -10.75
CA ALA A 111 -0.65 3.39 -10.93
C ALA A 111 -0.15 3.95 -9.58
N THR A 112 -1.05 4.08 -8.61
CA THR A 112 -0.69 4.50 -7.24
C THR A 112 0.25 3.49 -6.59
N LEU A 113 -0.06 2.19 -6.69
CA LEU A 113 0.82 1.12 -6.20
C LEU A 113 2.18 1.11 -6.89
N ALA A 114 2.24 1.37 -8.20
CA ALA A 114 3.50 1.41 -8.92
C ALA A 114 4.43 2.51 -8.39
N VAL A 115 3.88 3.72 -8.16
CA VAL A 115 4.65 4.84 -7.61
C VAL A 115 5.15 4.50 -6.20
N SER A 116 4.28 3.97 -5.34
CA SER A 116 4.68 3.60 -3.98
C SER A 116 5.70 2.47 -3.94
N LEU A 117 5.51 1.43 -4.75
CA LEU A 117 6.46 0.32 -4.85
C LEU A 117 7.85 0.80 -5.26
N VAL A 118 7.98 1.79 -6.16
CA VAL A 118 9.29 2.35 -6.50
C VAL A 118 9.98 2.91 -5.26
N PHE A 119 9.28 3.67 -4.41
CA PHE A 119 9.83 4.15 -3.15
C PHE A 119 10.18 3.00 -2.20
N ASP A 120 9.27 2.04 -2.01
CA ASP A 120 9.47 0.88 -1.13
C ASP A 120 10.67 0.02 -1.56
N TYR A 121 10.85 -0.22 -2.86
CA TYR A 121 12.01 -0.92 -3.40
C TYR A 121 13.30 -0.13 -3.15
N THR A 122 13.29 1.20 -3.35
CA THR A 122 14.49 2.02 -3.09
C THR A 122 14.89 2.00 -1.62
N ASP A 123 13.92 2.08 -0.70
CA ASP A 123 14.20 2.10 0.74
C ASP A 123 14.62 0.73 1.25
N THR A 124 13.97 -0.34 0.77
CA THR A 124 14.37 -1.72 1.08
C THR A 124 15.77 -2.01 0.55
N ALA A 125 16.08 -1.60 -0.68
CA ALA A 125 17.41 -1.79 -1.26
C ALA A 125 18.50 -1.02 -0.49
N ARG A 126 18.26 0.25 -0.12
CA ARG A 126 19.20 1.03 0.70
C ARG A 126 19.45 0.39 2.07
N TRP A 127 18.39 -0.12 2.69
CA TRP A 127 18.52 -0.84 3.95
C TRP A 127 19.36 -2.11 3.82
N LEU A 128 19.12 -2.91 2.77
CA LEU A 128 19.91 -4.10 2.47
C LEU A 128 21.37 -3.78 2.15
N LEU A 129 21.64 -2.62 1.54
CA LEU A 129 22.99 -2.11 1.26
C LEU A 129 23.71 -1.59 2.52
N GLY A 130 23.04 -1.54 3.67
CA GLY A 130 23.66 -1.29 4.97
C GLY A 130 23.23 0.01 5.65
N GLU A 131 22.38 0.83 5.01
CA GLU A 131 21.77 2.00 5.66
C GLU A 131 20.68 1.55 6.65
N ARG A 132 21.11 1.20 7.87
CA ARG A 132 20.24 0.77 8.97
C ARG A 132 19.75 1.92 9.84
N ASP A 133 19.95 3.16 9.39
CA ASP A 133 19.55 4.34 10.14
C ASP A 133 18.05 4.33 10.40
N SER A 134 17.71 4.68 11.65
CA SER A 134 16.36 5.04 12.06
C SER A 134 15.86 6.16 11.17
N MET A 135 14.60 6.07 10.74
CA MET A 135 13.92 7.18 10.05
C MET A 135 13.30 8.18 11.03
N LEU A 136 13.38 7.90 12.35
CA LEU A 136 13.13 8.82 13.45
C LEU A 136 14.42 9.56 13.85
#